data_AF-A0A8H7FGY5-F1
#
_entry.id   AF-A0A8H7FGY5-F1
#
_cell.length_a   1.000
_cell.length_b   1.000
_cell.length_c   1.000
_cell.angle_alpha   90.00
_cell.angle_beta   90.00
_cell.angle_gamma   90.00
#
_symmetry.space_group_name_H-M   'P 1'
#
loop_
_entity.id
_entity.type
_entity.pdbx_description
1 polymer ?
#
loop_
_entity_poly.entity_id
_entity_poly.type
_entity_poly.pdbx_seq_one_letter_code
_entity_poly.pdbx_strand_id
1 'polypeptide(L)'
;MSTPSDRTPLLESGTSNGNGLYTEPRSFTQRTVALLKADGEPGWLESYRYFWLGAWVNVLLVFVPLSFVAHHLNWDAALRFSFSFIAIMPLAKLLGEATEQMSMKLGQTLSGLLNASFGNAVEIIVGVAALMQDEIRIVQTSMLGSILSNLLLVLGCSFFAGGIKFKESNFQVTAAQASSSLMTLACLTLVIPAAYNSSFKDAPGSTLDGLLVISRGTALLLLGVYVAYLFFQLKTHNYLFVAEQEAEEEERAHMSVVAAGSALLIVTVITSFCADYPEHVTSVWMAMKNKMELTIGICVGSSIVRTTSSQLISCSHSHAQQIASFVIPLLVIVGWATGHELTLFFADFETIVLFVSVLLVNLLVQDGKSNYMEGLMLITLYIVIAIASIYERDSRPTSEMNIYLTNHTNVQSTTFTNESGQALYKAETPGSILKRHRKTIISKVVPNESLDDMTDRYAELATIEWHNITPSLLTYDGVTRSMKEFMPYRGVLAEDRGFTAPGDGRAFRWKIGLSACTLILDDGSKTLAAEGHRNHIGFLSKPRQARLTIFPGFEHLVDVILITYVYVEKLRQEREQSAAAAAS
;
A
#
# COMPACT_ATOMS: atom_id res chain seq x y z
N MET A 1 30.75 -63.58 11.46
CA MET A 1 30.73 -62.33 10.69
C MET A 1 30.28 -62.68 9.28
N SER A 2 28.96 -62.69 9.06
CA SER A 2 28.27 -62.73 7.76
C SER A 2 26.76 -62.70 8.06
N THR A 3 26.07 -61.76 7.42
CA THR A 3 24.67 -61.36 7.67
C THR A 3 23.67 -62.41 7.17
N PRO A 4 22.56 -62.68 7.90
CA PRO A 4 21.37 -63.26 7.29
C PRO A 4 20.45 -62.13 6.79
N SER A 5 20.06 -62.23 5.52
CA SER A 5 18.99 -61.44 4.92
C SER A 5 17.63 -62.00 5.35
N ASP A 6 16.86 -61.22 6.11
CA ASP A 6 15.46 -61.53 6.37
C ASP A 6 14.58 -61.04 5.21
N ARG A 7 14.11 -61.99 4.41
CA ARG A 7 12.88 -61.87 3.63
C ARG A 7 11.94 -62.97 4.10
N THR A 8 10.86 -62.57 4.76
CA THR A 8 9.63 -63.34 4.99
C THR A 8 8.45 -62.36 4.91
N PRO A 9 7.20 -62.81 4.67
CA PRO A 9 6.73 -63.36 3.39
C PRO A 9 5.51 -62.57 2.85
N LEU A 10 5.23 -62.76 1.57
CA LEU A 10 4.06 -62.21 0.88
C LEU A 10 2.77 -62.88 1.39
N LEU A 11 1.76 -62.06 1.71
CA LEU A 11 0.38 -62.50 1.91
C LEU A 11 -0.18 -63.03 0.59
N GLU A 12 -0.50 -64.33 0.57
CA GLU A 12 -1.36 -64.95 -0.42
C GLU A 12 -2.78 -64.37 -0.33
N SER A 13 -3.29 -63.84 -1.44
CA SER A 13 -4.72 -63.88 -1.72
C SER A 13 -4.91 -64.60 -3.05
N GLY A 14 -5.72 -65.66 -2.99
CA GLY A 14 -5.74 -66.71 -4.00
C GLY A 14 -6.56 -66.41 -5.26
N THR A 15 -6.34 -67.31 -6.21
CA THR A 15 -7.22 -67.76 -7.31
C THR A 15 -7.26 -66.93 -8.59
N SER A 16 -6.24 -67.20 -9.42
CA SER A 16 -6.35 -67.65 -10.82
C SER A 16 -7.47 -67.10 -11.72
N ASN A 17 -7.10 -66.23 -12.65
CA ASN A 17 -7.16 -66.60 -14.07
C ASN A 17 -6.16 -65.76 -14.88
N GLY A 18 -5.39 -66.45 -15.72
CA GLY A 18 -4.25 -65.89 -16.44
C GLY A 18 -4.64 -64.85 -17.49
N ASN A 19 -3.90 -63.74 -17.46
CA ASN A 19 -3.31 -63.07 -18.62
C ASN A 19 -2.38 -61.99 -18.08
N GLY A 20 -1.08 -62.32 -18.02
CA GLY A 20 -0.05 -61.35 -17.66
C GLY A 20 0.11 -60.32 -18.77
N LEU A 21 -0.50 -59.15 -18.60
CA LEU A 21 -0.05 -57.95 -19.29
C LEU A 21 1.11 -57.35 -18.49
N TYR A 22 2.31 -57.43 -19.06
CA TYR A 22 3.37 -56.50 -18.72
C TYR A 22 2.82 -55.08 -18.91
N THR A 23 2.63 -54.33 -17.83
CA THR A 23 2.35 -52.90 -17.92
C THR A 23 3.62 -52.21 -18.38
N GLU A 24 3.72 -51.95 -19.68
CA GLU A 24 4.79 -51.12 -20.23
C GLU A 24 4.84 -49.75 -19.52
N PRO A 25 6.04 -49.17 -19.32
CA PRO A 25 6.17 -47.82 -18.79
C PRO A 25 5.55 -46.84 -19.79
N ARG A 26 4.34 -46.35 -19.48
CA ARG A 26 3.61 -45.35 -20.29
C ARG A 26 4.50 -44.16 -20.62
N SER A 27 4.55 -43.79 -21.90
CA SER A 27 5.27 -42.59 -22.35
C SER A 27 4.70 -41.32 -21.69
N PHE A 28 5.49 -40.24 -21.65
CA PHE A 28 5.02 -38.95 -21.11
C PHE A 28 3.70 -38.49 -21.73
N THR A 29 3.53 -38.70 -23.05
CA THR A 29 2.30 -38.37 -23.78
C THR A 29 1.13 -39.29 -23.41
N GLN A 30 1.36 -40.56 -23.11
CA GLN A 30 0.32 -41.46 -22.62
C GLN A 30 -0.06 -41.17 -21.16
N ARG A 31 0.87 -40.69 -20.34
CA ARG A 31 0.58 -40.20 -18.98
C ARG A 31 -0.25 -38.92 -19.01
N THR A 32 0.07 -37.97 -19.90
CA THR A 32 -0.74 -36.75 -20.04
C THR A 32 -2.13 -37.05 -20.60
N VAL A 33 -2.25 -37.94 -21.61
CA VAL A 33 -3.56 -38.34 -22.15
C VAL A 33 -4.40 -39.11 -21.12
N ALA A 34 -3.78 -39.94 -20.27
CA ALA A 34 -4.48 -40.63 -19.18
C ALA A 34 -4.91 -39.68 -18.04
N LEU A 35 -4.13 -38.62 -17.76
CA LEU A 35 -4.51 -37.51 -16.87
C LEU A 35 -5.67 -36.67 -17.45
N LEU A 36 -5.75 -36.56 -18.77
CA LEU A 36 -6.77 -35.83 -19.53
C LEU A 36 -8.10 -36.59 -19.71
N LYS A 37 -8.09 -37.91 -19.52
CA LYS A 37 -9.23 -38.83 -19.69
C LYS A 37 -9.23 -39.87 -18.56
N ALA A 38 -9.30 -39.43 -17.32
CA ALA A 38 -9.57 -40.36 -16.23
C ALA A 38 -11.03 -40.83 -16.33
N ASP A 39 -11.28 -42.13 -16.43
CA ASP A 39 -12.63 -42.68 -16.44
C ASP A 39 -13.35 -42.31 -15.12
N GLY A 40 -14.47 -41.61 -15.21
CA GLY A 40 -15.25 -41.13 -14.05
C GLY A 40 -15.27 -39.60 -13.83
N GLU A 41 -14.66 -38.80 -14.73
CA GLU A 41 -14.72 -37.34 -14.59
C GLU A 41 -16.12 -36.76 -14.88
N PRO A 42 -16.57 -35.77 -14.08
CA PRO A 42 -17.79 -35.03 -14.39
C PRO A 42 -17.65 -34.37 -15.77
N GLY A 43 -18.75 -34.36 -16.52
CA GLY A 43 -18.76 -33.76 -17.85
C GLY A 43 -18.34 -32.28 -17.79
N TRP A 44 -17.80 -31.74 -18.89
CA TRP A 44 -17.40 -30.33 -18.97
C TRP A 44 -18.54 -29.39 -18.58
N LEU A 45 -19.77 -29.70 -19.00
CA LEU A 45 -20.96 -28.92 -18.66
C LEU A 45 -21.27 -28.97 -17.15
N GLU A 46 -21.08 -30.12 -16.51
CA GLU A 46 -21.28 -30.28 -15.07
C GLU A 46 -20.21 -29.54 -14.28
N SER A 47 -18.95 -29.62 -14.73
CA SER A 47 -17.82 -28.90 -14.15
C SER A 47 -18.06 -27.38 -14.16
N TYR A 48 -18.46 -26.83 -15.31
CA TYR A 48 -18.75 -25.40 -15.42
C TYR A 48 -20.04 -24.98 -14.70
N ARG A 49 -21.06 -25.85 -14.65
CA ARG A 49 -22.27 -25.59 -13.87
C ARG A 49 -21.97 -25.51 -12.38
N TYR A 50 -21.18 -26.45 -11.87
CA TYR A 50 -20.67 -26.42 -10.50
C TYR A 50 -19.86 -25.15 -10.25
N PHE A 51 -18.91 -24.84 -11.14
CA PHE A 51 -18.04 -23.68 -10.98
C PHE A 51 -18.81 -22.35 -10.88
N TRP A 52 -19.69 -22.08 -11.85
CA TRP A 52 -20.40 -20.80 -11.93
C TRP A 52 -21.61 -20.70 -11.00
N LEU A 53 -22.28 -21.80 -10.64
CA LEU A 53 -23.50 -21.78 -9.82
C LEU A 53 -23.35 -22.43 -8.45
N GLY A 54 -22.18 -23.00 -8.12
CA GLY A 54 -21.96 -23.75 -6.89
C GLY A 54 -21.84 -22.90 -5.63
N ALA A 55 -21.53 -21.61 -5.78
CA ALA A 55 -21.35 -20.69 -4.66
C ALA A 55 -22.41 -19.58 -4.65
N TRP A 56 -22.96 -19.29 -3.46
CA TRP A 56 -23.91 -18.19 -3.27
C TRP A 56 -23.30 -16.82 -3.61
N VAL A 57 -21.99 -16.64 -3.39
CA VAL A 57 -21.24 -15.42 -3.72
C VAL A 57 -21.24 -15.16 -5.24
N ASN A 58 -21.43 -16.17 -6.08
CA ASN A 58 -21.44 -16.02 -7.53
C ASN A 58 -22.61 -15.16 -8.04
N VAL A 59 -23.63 -14.90 -7.23
CA VAL A 59 -24.66 -13.89 -7.52
C VAL A 59 -24.03 -12.52 -7.79
N LEU A 60 -22.90 -12.21 -7.16
CA LEU A 60 -22.16 -10.96 -7.33
C LEU A 60 -21.42 -10.88 -8.68
N LEU A 61 -21.35 -11.95 -9.48
CA LEU A 61 -20.75 -11.90 -10.82
C LEU A 61 -21.49 -10.96 -11.77
N VAL A 62 -22.74 -10.60 -11.46
CA VAL A 62 -23.48 -9.55 -12.18
C VAL A 62 -22.75 -8.20 -12.16
N PHE A 63 -21.88 -7.97 -11.16
CA PHE A 63 -21.09 -6.75 -11.08
C PHE A 63 -19.91 -6.71 -12.06
N VAL A 64 -19.50 -7.85 -12.66
CA VAL A 64 -18.45 -7.90 -13.69
C VAL A 64 -18.89 -7.17 -14.97
N PRO A 65 -20.02 -7.49 -15.63
CA PRO A 65 -20.48 -6.70 -16.75
C PRO A 65 -20.92 -5.29 -16.32
N LEU A 66 -21.41 -5.11 -15.08
CA LEU A 66 -21.80 -3.79 -14.59
C LEU A 66 -20.61 -2.85 -14.41
N SER A 67 -19.46 -3.35 -13.93
CA SER A 67 -18.23 -2.57 -13.81
C SER A 67 -17.72 -2.15 -15.18
N PHE A 68 -17.75 -3.07 -16.16
CA PHE A 68 -17.41 -2.79 -17.55
C PHE A 68 -18.31 -1.69 -18.15
N VAL A 69 -19.62 -1.81 -17.98
CA VAL A 69 -20.59 -0.81 -18.47
C VAL A 69 -20.39 0.54 -17.77
N ALA A 70 -20.24 0.54 -16.45
CA ALA A 70 -20.03 1.77 -15.68
C ALA A 70 -18.74 2.48 -16.11
N HIS A 71 -17.68 1.74 -16.42
CA HIS A 71 -16.44 2.29 -16.98
C HIS A 71 -16.66 2.94 -18.34
N HIS A 72 -17.23 2.21 -19.30
CA HIS A 72 -17.40 2.69 -20.68
C HIS A 72 -18.41 3.85 -20.80
N LEU A 73 -19.40 3.89 -19.92
CA LEU A 73 -20.37 4.98 -19.85
C LEU A 73 -19.92 6.14 -18.94
N ASN A 74 -18.69 6.10 -18.41
CA ASN A 74 -18.12 7.12 -17.53
C ASN A 74 -19.05 7.52 -16.38
N TRP A 75 -19.56 6.53 -15.64
CA TRP A 75 -20.40 6.78 -14.47
C TRP A 75 -19.62 7.47 -13.35
N ASP A 76 -20.29 7.85 -12.25
CA ASP A 76 -19.60 8.41 -11.09
C ASP A 76 -18.45 7.49 -10.61
N ALA A 77 -17.34 8.08 -10.18
CA ALA A 77 -16.13 7.36 -9.78
C ALA A 77 -16.42 6.38 -8.62
N ALA A 78 -17.28 6.75 -7.68
CA ALA A 78 -17.63 5.87 -6.55
C ALA A 78 -18.44 4.66 -7.01
N LEU A 79 -19.30 4.80 -8.03
CA LEU A 79 -20.08 3.68 -8.59
C LEU A 79 -19.20 2.74 -9.40
N ARG A 80 -18.36 3.30 -10.30
CA ARG A 80 -17.37 2.53 -11.06
C ARG A 80 -16.52 1.68 -10.12
N PHE A 81 -15.99 2.30 -9.08
CA PHE A 81 -15.25 1.63 -8.02
C PHE A 81 -16.04 0.51 -7.34
N SER A 82 -17.23 0.85 -6.81
CA SER A 82 -18.02 -0.09 -6.01
C SER A 82 -18.36 -1.34 -6.80
N PHE A 83 -18.68 -1.21 -8.09
CA PHE A 83 -18.97 -2.36 -8.94
C PHE A 83 -17.73 -3.18 -9.26
N SER A 84 -16.60 -2.57 -9.57
CA SER A 84 -15.35 -3.32 -9.77
C SER A 84 -14.93 -4.05 -8.50
N PHE A 85 -15.00 -3.38 -7.35
CA PHE A 85 -14.70 -3.99 -6.05
C PHE A 85 -15.58 -5.21 -5.76
N ILE A 86 -16.90 -5.07 -5.91
CA ILE A 86 -17.85 -6.18 -5.70
C ILE A 86 -17.64 -7.29 -6.73
N ALA A 87 -17.22 -6.97 -7.96
CA ALA A 87 -16.94 -7.94 -9.01
C ALA A 87 -15.70 -8.80 -8.71
N ILE A 88 -14.65 -8.24 -8.10
CA ILE A 88 -13.44 -8.98 -7.76
C ILE A 88 -13.71 -10.03 -6.65
N MET A 89 -14.67 -9.79 -5.74
CA MET A 89 -15.00 -10.72 -4.65
C MET A 89 -15.34 -12.15 -5.11
N PRO A 90 -16.35 -12.39 -5.98
CA PRO A 90 -16.64 -13.73 -6.48
C PRO A 90 -15.53 -14.27 -7.39
N LEU A 91 -14.83 -13.42 -8.15
CA LEU A 91 -13.73 -13.85 -9.02
C LEU A 91 -12.57 -14.43 -8.21
N ALA A 92 -12.23 -13.81 -7.08
CA ALA A 92 -11.20 -14.31 -6.19
C ALA A 92 -11.55 -15.69 -5.61
N LYS A 93 -12.80 -15.88 -5.20
CA LYS A 93 -13.30 -17.20 -4.77
C LYS A 93 -13.19 -18.24 -5.88
N LEU A 94 -13.66 -17.91 -7.08
CA LEU A 94 -13.63 -18.80 -8.24
C LEU A 94 -12.19 -19.17 -8.63
N LEU A 95 -11.26 -18.24 -8.46
CA LEU A 95 -9.85 -18.48 -8.73
C LEU A 95 -9.22 -19.46 -7.71
N GLY A 96 -9.57 -19.33 -6.43
CA GLY A 96 -9.21 -20.29 -5.38
C GLY A 96 -9.78 -21.68 -5.64
N GLU A 97 -11.09 -21.77 -5.91
CA GLU A 97 -11.76 -23.04 -6.25
C GLU A 97 -11.16 -23.69 -7.49
N ALA A 98 -10.89 -22.94 -8.56
CA ALA A 98 -10.26 -23.48 -9.76
C ALA A 98 -8.85 -24.01 -9.47
N THR A 99 -8.11 -23.33 -8.60
CA THR A 99 -6.76 -23.75 -8.17
C THR A 99 -6.83 -25.05 -7.38
N GLU A 100 -7.76 -25.17 -6.45
CA GLU A 100 -7.98 -26.36 -5.62
C GLU A 100 -8.47 -27.56 -6.44
N GLN A 101 -9.48 -27.37 -7.29
CA GLN A 101 -9.98 -28.41 -8.19
C GLN A 101 -8.91 -28.90 -9.17
N MET A 102 -8.03 -28.00 -9.62
CA MET A 102 -6.87 -28.36 -10.43
C MET A 102 -5.80 -29.09 -9.61
N SER A 103 -5.56 -28.66 -8.36
CA SER A 103 -4.50 -29.19 -7.51
C SER A 103 -4.80 -30.58 -6.97
N MET A 104 -6.07 -30.93 -6.68
CA MET A 104 -6.49 -32.23 -6.15
C MET A 104 -6.07 -33.43 -7.02
N LYS A 105 -6.02 -33.22 -8.34
CA LYS A 105 -5.66 -34.28 -9.32
C LYS A 105 -4.21 -34.22 -9.76
N LEU A 106 -3.48 -33.19 -9.32
CA LEU A 106 -2.06 -33.02 -9.60
C LEU A 106 -1.26 -33.53 -8.40
N GLY A 107 -0.09 -34.11 -8.65
CA GLY A 107 0.76 -34.61 -7.56
C GLY A 107 1.11 -33.50 -6.57
N GLN A 108 1.40 -33.88 -5.32
CA GLN A 108 1.63 -32.96 -4.19
C GLN A 108 2.55 -31.77 -4.51
N THR A 109 3.63 -32.01 -5.27
CA THR A 109 4.57 -30.94 -5.68
C THR A 109 3.91 -29.89 -6.59
N LEU A 110 3.15 -30.31 -7.61
CA LEU A 110 2.46 -29.36 -8.50
C LEU A 110 1.30 -28.67 -7.77
N SER A 111 0.61 -29.40 -6.89
CA SER A 111 -0.45 -28.87 -6.05
C SER A 111 0.04 -27.71 -5.19
N GLY A 112 1.16 -27.88 -4.46
CA GLY A 112 1.71 -26.82 -3.63
C GLY A 112 2.29 -25.64 -4.42
N LEU A 113 2.88 -25.88 -5.60
CA LEU A 113 3.35 -24.81 -6.51
C LEU A 113 2.18 -23.98 -7.08
N LEU A 114 1.10 -24.65 -7.48
CA LEU A 114 -0.11 -23.97 -7.98
C LEU A 114 -0.77 -23.16 -6.87
N ASN A 115 -0.88 -23.71 -5.66
CA ASN A 115 -1.43 -23.00 -4.52
C ASN A 115 -0.58 -21.77 -4.15
N ALA A 116 0.75 -21.91 -4.08
CA ALA A 116 1.66 -20.79 -3.84
C ALA A 116 1.52 -19.66 -4.87
N SER A 117 1.28 -20.01 -6.14
CA SER A 117 1.20 -19.06 -7.25
C SER A 117 -0.20 -18.47 -7.40
N PHE A 118 -1.18 -19.32 -7.74
CA PHE A 118 -2.54 -18.90 -8.03
C PHE A 118 -3.36 -18.60 -6.77
N GLY A 119 -3.03 -19.20 -5.62
CA GLY A 119 -3.67 -18.85 -4.35
C GLY A 119 -3.48 -17.37 -3.95
N ASN A 120 -2.41 -16.73 -4.44
CA ASN A 120 -2.12 -15.31 -4.23
C ASN A 120 -2.31 -14.45 -5.49
N ALA A 121 -2.94 -14.98 -6.55
CA ALA A 121 -2.96 -14.28 -7.84
C ALA A 121 -3.71 -12.96 -7.78
N VAL A 122 -4.78 -12.85 -6.98
CA VAL A 122 -5.56 -11.60 -6.90
C VAL A 122 -4.72 -10.49 -6.29
N GLU A 123 -4.01 -10.76 -5.21
CA GLU A 123 -3.10 -9.83 -4.56
C GLU A 123 -1.95 -9.42 -5.50
N ILE A 124 -1.39 -10.38 -6.24
CA ILE A 124 -0.33 -10.10 -7.23
C ILE A 124 -0.89 -9.24 -8.37
N ILE A 125 -2.04 -9.58 -8.94
CA ILE A 125 -2.65 -8.85 -10.06
C ILE A 125 -2.99 -7.41 -9.64
N VAL A 126 -3.67 -7.23 -8.51
CA VAL A 126 -4.04 -5.90 -8.00
C VAL A 126 -2.78 -5.11 -7.59
N GLY A 127 -1.80 -5.78 -6.97
CA GLY A 127 -0.53 -5.16 -6.60
C GLY A 127 0.28 -4.70 -7.80
N VAL A 128 0.38 -5.51 -8.86
CA VAL A 128 1.03 -5.12 -10.12
C VAL A 128 0.25 -4.00 -10.81
N ALA A 129 -1.07 -4.08 -10.88
CA ALA A 129 -1.89 -3.04 -11.51
C ALA A 129 -1.71 -1.68 -10.82
N ALA A 130 -1.73 -1.65 -9.48
CA ALA A 130 -1.47 -0.42 -8.72
C ALA A 130 -0.03 0.07 -8.87
N LEU A 131 0.95 -0.85 -8.91
CA LEU A 131 2.35 -0.52 -9.15
C LEU A 131 2.57 0.11 -10.54
N MET A 132 1.90 -0.39 -11.58
CA MET A 132 1.94 0.18 -12.94
C MET A 132 1.35 1.58 -13.03
N GLN A 133 0.63 2.02 -12.00
CA GLN A 133 0.06 3.36 -11.90
C GLN A 133 0.84 4.25 -10.92
N ASP A 134 2.03 3.83 -10.50
CA ASP A 134 2.90 4.53 -9.54
C ASP A 134 2.29 4.72 -8.14
N GLU A 135 1.30 3.89 -7.79
CA GLU A 135 0.56 3.97 -6.53
C GLU A 135 1.24 3.14 -5.44
N ILE A 136 2.52 3.41 -5.21
CA ILE A 136 3.42 2.66 -4.32
C ILE A 136 2.85 2.54 -2.91
N ARG A 137 2.28 3.62 -2.36
CA ARG A 137 1.71 3.59 -1.00
C ARG A 137 0.50 2.67 -0.92
N ILE A 138 -0.30 2.59 -1.97
CA ILE A 138 -1.48 1.71 -2.03
C ILE A 138 -1.03 0.25 -2.05
N VAL A 139 -0.01 -0.06 -2.84
CA VAL A 139 0.62 -1.39 -2.90
C VAL A 139 1.10 -1.82 -1.50
N GLN A 140 1.84 -0.95 -0.80
CA GLN A 140 2.36 -1.26 0.55
C GLN A 140 1.24 -1.47 1.58
N THR A 141 0.34 -0.51 1.68
CA THR A 141 -0.73 -0.53 2.69
C THR A 141 -1.75 -1.65 2.45
N SER A 142 -2.05 -1.99 1.19
CA SER A 142 -2.92 -3.13 0.87
C SER A 142 -2.32 -4.47 1.25
N MET A 143 -1.00 -4.66 1.06
CA MET A 143 -0.30 -5.90 1.47
C MET A 143 -0.27 -6.09 2.97
N LEU A 144 0.10 -5.04 3.71
CA LEU A 144 0.14 -5.08 5.16
C LEU A 144 -1.26 -5.31 5.72
N GLY A 145 -2.25 -4.64 5.14
CA GLY A 145 -3.65 -4.85 5.43
C GLY A 145 -4.09 -6.30 5.24
N SER A 146 -3.71 -6.93 4.12
CA SER A 146 -4.02 -8.34 3.87
C SER A 146 -3.39 -9.27 4.91
N ILE A 147 -2.14 -9.00 5.33
CA ILE A 147 -1.50 -9.76 6.41
C ILE A 147 -2.28 -9.61 7.72
N LEU A 148 -2.60 -8.38 8.14
CA LEU A 148 -3.34 -8.12 9.37
C LEU A 148 -4.75 -8.74 9.35
N SER A 149 -5.44 -8.69 8.21
CA SER A 149 -6.76 -9.31 8.06
C SER A 149 -6.69 -10.82 8.26
N ASN A 150 -5.73 -11.50 7.64
CA ASN A 150 -5.59 -12.95 7.77
C ASN A 150 -5.17 -13.37 9.18
N LEU A 151 -4.21 -12.64 9.76
CA LEU A 151 -3.69 -12.94 11.10
C LEU A 151 -4.69 -12.68 12.22
N LEU A 152 -5.44 -11.57 12.15
CA LEU A 152 -6.31 -11.17 13.25
C LEU A 152 -7.77 -11.46 12.95
N LEU A 153 -8.28 -10.97 11.84
CA LEU A 153 -9.72 -11.00 11.59
C LEU A 153 -10.20 -12.38 11.16
N VAL A 154 -9.57 -12.97 10.15
CA VAL A 154 -9.97 -14.29 9.66
C VAL A 154 -9.70 -15.36 10.71
N LEU A 155 -8.49 -15.38 11.27
CA LEU A 155 -8.15 -16.30 12.35
C LEU A 155 -9.06 -16.08 13.57
N GLY A 156 -9.31 -14.83 13.95
CA GLY A 156 -10.19 -14.48 15.06
C GLY A 156 -11.64 -14.94 14.87
N CYS A 157 -12.20 -14.71 13.68
CA CYS A 157 -13.52 -15.23 13.30
C CYS A 157 -13.56 -16.76 13.31
N SER A 158 -12.48 -17.42 12.90
CA SER A 158 -12.38 -18.88 12.86
C SER A 158 -12.36 -19.49 14.27
N PHE A 159 -11.52 -18.93 15.16
CA PHE A 159 -11.48 -19.29 16.58
C PHE A 159 -12.82 -19.00 17.28
N PHE A 160 -13.44 -17.85 17.00
CA PHE A 160 -14.70 -17.46 17.59
C PHE A 160 -15.84 -18.39 17.16
N ALA A 161 -15.99 -18.62 15.85
CA ALA A 161 -17.02 -19.51 15.31
C ALA A 161 -16.83 -20.96 15.77
N GLY A 162 -15.60 -21.47 15.74
CA GLY A 162 -15.26 -22.81 16.26
C GLY A 162 -15.54 -22.94 17.75
N GLY A 163 -15.15 -21.92 18.53
CA GLY A 163 -15.32 -21.86 19.97
C GLY A 163 -16.76 -21.69 20.47
N ILE A 164 -17.68 -21.22 19.62
CA ILE A 164 -19.13 -21.24 19.94
C ILE A 164 -19.68 -22.66 19.94
N LYS A 165 -19.18 -23.51 19.04
CA LYS A 165 -19.64 -24.90 18.88
C LYS A 165 -18.90 -25.87 19.80
N PHE A 166 -17.60 -25.67 19.98
CA PHE A 166 -16.72 -26.54 20.75
C PHE A 166 -16.05 -25.78 21.88
N LYS A 167 -15.89 -26.41 23.05
CA LYS A 167 -15.22 -25.78 24.20
C LYS A 167 -13.77 -25.42 23.91
N GLU A 168 -13.08 -26.32 23.21
CA GLU A 168 -11.72 -26.16 22.70
C GLU A 168 -11.65 -26.86 21.33
N SER A 169 -10.97 -26.28 20.35
CA SER A 169 -10.64 -26.92 19.07
C SER A 169 -9.14 -27.13 18.97
N ASN A 170 -8.69 -28.37 18.77
CA ASN A 170 -7.29 -28.70 18.58
C ASN A 170 -6.91 -28.62 17.10
N PHE A 171 -5.69 -28.20 16.80
CA PHE A 171 -5.14 -28.21 15.44
C PHE A 171 -3.68 -28.67 15.45
N GLN A 172 -3.15 -29.01 14.27
CA GLN A 172 -1.81 -29.57 14.17
C GLN A 172 -0.75 -28.48 14.35
N VAL A 173 0.01 -28.60 15.43
CA VAL A 173 0.98 -27.58 15.85
C VAL A 173 2.19 -27.50 14.91
N THR A 174 2.66 -28.63 14.38
CA THR A 174 3.96 -28.68 13.69
C THR A 174 3.98 -27.89 12.38
N ALA A 175 2.97 -28.04 11.53
CA ALA A 175 2.87 -27.29 10.26
C ALA A 175 2.56 -25.81 10.50
N ALA A 176 1.68 -25.51 11.47
CA ALA A 176 1.38 -24.15 11.90
C ALA A 176 2.62 -23.43 12.45
N GLN A 177 3.44 -24.10 13.27
CA GLN A 177 4.67 -23.55 13.84
C GLN A 177 5.76 -23.28 12.80
N ALA A 178 5.94 -24.15 11.81
CA ALA A 178 6.89 -23.91 10.72
C ALA A 178 6.54 -22.64 9.93
N SER A 179 5.25 -22.49 9.60
CA SER A 179 4.72 -21.31 8.90
C SER A 179 4.77 -20.06 9.79
N SER A 180 4.55 -20.20 11.11
CA SER A 180 4.64 -19.12 12.12
C SER A 180 6.06 -18.60 12.28
N SER A 181 7.04 -19.50 12.31
CA SER A 181 8.45 -19.15 12.39
C SER A 181 8.88 -18.35 11.15
N LEU A 182 8.42 -18.76 9.97
CA LEU A 182 8.72 -18.06 8.72
C LEU A 182 8.02 -16.69 8.63
N MET A 183 6.77 -16.60 9.08
CA MET A 183 6.07 -15.32 9.23
C MET A 183 6.83 -14.35 10.15
N THR A 184 7.29 -14.84 11.29
CA THR A 184 8.08 -14.05 12.26
C THR A 184 9.35 -13.53 11.63
N LEU A 185 10.08 -14.38 10.91
CA LEU A 185 11.27 -13.98 10.17
C LEU A 185 10.95 -12.90 9.15
N ALA A 186 9.91 -13.09 8.34
CA ALA A 186 9.48 -12.09 7.36
C ALA A 186 9.17 -10.75 8.04
N CYS A 187 8.33 -10.74 9.09
CA CYS A 187 8.01 -9.54 9.84
C CYS A 187 9.25 -8.84 10.40
N LEU A 188 10.18 -9.58 11.03
CA LEU A 188 11.42 -9.01 11.58
C LEU A 188 12.29 -8.38 10.49
N THR A 189 12.36 -9.00 9.32
CA THR A 189 13.12 -8.43 8.20
C THR A 189 12.46 -7.18 7.60
N LEU A 190 11.12 -7.08 7.64
CA LEU A 190 10.38 -5.89 7.21
C LEU A 190 10.56 -4.69 8.16
N VAL A 191 10.89 -4.93 9.43
CA VAL A 191 11.21 -3.87 10.40
C VAL A 191 12.55 -3.19 10.08
N ILE A 192 13.50 -3.88 9.44
CA ILE A 192 14.86 -3.36 9.20
C ILE A 192 14.84 -2.10 8.30
N PRO A 193 14.15 -2.06 7.13
CA PRO A 193 14.00 -0.84 6.34
C PRO A 193 13.35 0.32 7.10
N ALA A 194 12.35 0.04 7.95
CA ALA A 194 11.70 1.05 8.79
C ALA A 194 12.68 1.63 9.82
N ALA A 195 13.42 0.76 10.52
CA ALA A 195 14.44 1.17 11.49
C ALA A 195 15.58 1.97 10.84
N TYR A 196 16.00 1.58 9.63
CA TYR A 196 16.98 2.34 8.85
C TYR A 196 16.45 3.74 8.52
N ASN A 197 15.24 3.84 7.96
CA ASN A 197 14.65 5.12 7.63
C ASN A 197 14.48 6.02 8.87
N SER A 198 14.04 5.47 10.00
CA SER A 198 13.90 6.21 11.26
C SER A 198 15.25 6.68 11.83
N SER A 199 16.32 5.90 11.67
CA SER A 199 17.64 6.24 12.25
C SER A 199 18.42 7.22 11.40
N PHE A 200 18.18 7.22 10.09
CA PHE A 200 18.96 8.00 9.12
C PHE A 200 18.17 9.13 8.46
N LYS A 201 16.90 9.37 8.83
CA LYS A 201 16.05 10.43 8.25
C LYS A 201 16.74 11.80 8.22
N ASP A 202 17.43 12.15 9.30
CA ASP A 202 18.06 13.48 9.49
C ASP A 202 19.57 13.50 9.16
N ALA A 203 20.13 12.39 8.67
CA ALA A 203 21.55 12.30 8.36
C ALA A 203 21.86 13.00 7.02
N PRO A 204 22.89 13.86 6.93
CA PRO A 204 23.29 14.47 5.66
C PRO A 204 23.72 13.39 4.67
N GLY A 205 22.99 13.26 3.56
CA GLY A 205 23.18 12.20 2.56
C GLY A 205 22.23 11.00 2.69
N SER A 206 21.16 11.11 3.48
CA SER A 206 20.05 10.14 3.52
C SER A 206 19.38 10.07 2.14
N THR A 207 19.81 9.11 1.34
CA THR A 207 19.33 8.92 -0.02
C THR A 207 18.29 7.81 -0.02
N LEU A 208 17.18 8.07 -0.71
CA LEU A 208 16.18 7.06 -1.09
C LEU A 208 16.84 5.80 -1.68
N ASP A 209 17.99 5.98 -2.35
CA ASP A 209 18.85 4.92 -2.86
C ASP A 209 19.27 3.89 -1.81
N GLY A 210 19.65 4.32 -0.60
CA GLY A 210 20.04 3.42 0.49
C GLY A 210 18.87 2.54 0.94
N LEU A 211 17.69 3.14 1.07
CA LEU A 211 16.46 2.43 1.44
C LEU A 211 16.02 1.43 0.36
N LEU A 212 16.17 1.79 -0.93
CA LEU A 212 15.89 0.92 -2.06
C LEU A 212 16.85 -0.26 -2.12
N VAL A 213 18.14 -0.05 -1.89
CA VAL A 213 19.15 -1.13 -1.85
C VAL A 213 18.83 -2.12 -0.73
N ILE A 214 18.54 -1.61 0.48
CA ILE A 214 18.16 -2.46 1.62
C ILE A 214 16.88 -3.23 1.31
N SER A 215 15.86 -2.56 0.76
CA SER A 215 14.57 -3.19 0.42
C SER A 215 14.73 -4.29 -0.63
N ARG A 216 15.48 -4.04 -1.71
CA ARG A 216 15.73 -5.01 -2.78
C ARG A 216 16.56 -6.19 -2.29
N GLY A 217 17.58 -5.94 -1.48
CA GLY A 217 18.40 -6.98 -0.86
C GLY A 217 17.58 -7.89 0.06
N THR A 218 16.77 -7.30 0.93
CA THR A 218 15.85 -8.03 1.82
C THR A 218 14.82 -8.84 1.01
N ALA A 219 14.27 -8.28 -0.07
CA ALA A 219 13.33 -8.99 -0.94
C ALA A 219 13.96 -10.25 -1.56
N LEU A 220 15.19 -10.15 -2.09
CA LEU A 220 15.89 -11.32 -2.65
C LEU A 220 16.15 -12.41 -1.58
N LEU A 221 16.55 -12.00 -0.38
CA LEU A 221 16.76 -12.94 0.73
C LEU A 221 15.45 -13.64 1.13
N LEU A 222 14.35 -12.89 1.26
CA LEU A 222 13.04 -13.46 1.61
C LEU A 222 12.53 -14.44 0.55
N LEU A 223 12.66 -14.11 -0.73
CA LEU A 223 12.33 -15.04 -1.82
C LEU A 223 13.20 -16.29 -1.77
N GLY A 224 14.50 -16.16 -1.49
CA GLY A 224 15.40 -17.30 -1.31
C GLY A 224 14.98 -18.22 -0.16
N VAL A 225 14.60 -17.64 0.98
CA VAL A 225 14.07 -18.39 2.13
C VAL A 225 12.73 -19.05 1.77
N TYR A 226 11.84 -18.37 1.06
CA TYR A 226 10.56 -18.93 0.64
C TYR A 226 10.74 -20.11 -0.32
N VAL A 227 11.66 -20.04 -1.28
CA VAL A 227 12.01 -21.19 -2.16
C VAL A 227 12.57 -22.36 -1.34
N ALA A 228 13.42 -22.09 -0.35
CA ALA A 228 13.91 -23.12 0.57
C ALA A 228 12.77 -23.73 1.40
N TYR A 229 11.79 -22.93 1.82
CA TYR A 229 10.58 -23.40 2.50
C TYR A 229 9.71 -24.27 1.59
N LEU A 230 9.50 -23.89 0.32
CA LEU A 230 8.79 -24.75 -0.64
C LEU A 230 9.52 -26.08 -0.86
N PHE A 231 10.86 -26.07 -0.91
CA PHE A 231 11.63 -27.31 -0.98
C PHE A 231 11.48 -28.17 0.29
N PHE A 232 11.43 -27.52 1.46
CA PHE A 232 11.15 -28.17 2.73
C PHE A 232 9.77 -28.82 2.74
N GLN A 233 8.74 -28.07 2.38
CA GLN A 233 7.34 -28.50 2.37
C GLN A 233 7.05 -29.57 1.31
N LEU A 234 7.59 -29.43 0.10
CA LEU A 234 7.23 -30.30 -1.03
C LEU A 234 8.12 -31.54 -1.18
N LYS A 235 9.29 -31.57 -0.51
CA LYS A 235 10.26 -32.64 -0.72
C LYS A 235 10.82 -33.23 0.56
N THR A 236 11.50 -32.45 1.40
CA THR A 236 12.26 -33.03 2.53
C THR A 236 11.38 -33.39 3.72
N HIS A 237 10.33 -32.60 3.96
CA HIS A 237 9.43 -32.75 5.10
C HIS A 237 7.96 -32.80 4.67
N ASN A 238 7.69 -33.30 3.46
CA ASN A 238 6.32 -33.40 2.95
C ASN A 238 5.39 -34.19 3.88
N TYR A 239 5.90 -35.20 4.60
CA TYR A 239 5.15 -36.00 5.56
C TYR A 239 4.53 -35.18 6.71
N LEU A 240 5.11 -34.02 7.07
CA LEU A 240 4.54 -33.12 8.08
C LEU A 240 3.28 -32.41 7.56
N PHE A 241 3.13 -32.30 6.24
CA PHE A 241 2.04 -31.57 5.57
C PHE A 241 1.03 -32.52 4.90
N VAL A 242 1.41 -33.77 4.57
CA VAL A 242 0.47 -34.80 4.04
C VAL A 242 -0.59 -35.19 5.07
N ALA A 243 -0.18 -35.38 6.33
CA ALA A 243 -1.10 -35.80 7.39
C ALA A 243 -2.19 -34.76 7.70
N GLU A 244 -1.93 -33.49 7.38
CA GLU A 244 -2.93 -32.43 7.46
C GLU A 244 -3.94 -32.54 6.33
N GLN A 245 -3.48 -32.79 5.09
CA GLN A 245 -4.32 -32.97 3.89
C GLN A 245 -5.20 -34.24 3.90
N GLU A 246 -4.72 -35.34 4.50
CA GLU A 246 -5.50 -36.60 4.60
C GLU A 246 -6.58 -36.55 5.69
N ALA A 247 -6.47 -35.65 6.67
CA ALA A 247 -7.48 -35.41 7.70
C ALA A 247 -8.60 -34.47 7.23
N GLU A 248 -8.40 -33.79 6.10
CA GLU A 248 -9.42 -33.06 5.36
C GLU A 248 -10.35 -34.11 4.73
N GLU A 249 -11.66 -34.02 4.98
CA GLU A 249 -12.64 -34.97 4.42
C GLU A 249 -12.36 -35.22 2.92
N GLU A 250 -12.53 -36.46 2.43
CA GLU A 250 -12.36 -36.83 1.01
C GLU A 250 -13.25 -35.97 0.09
N GLU A 251 -12.81 -34.74 -0.19
CA GLU A 251 -13.52 -33.83 -1.06
C GLU A 251 -13.29 -34.33 -2.48
N ARG A 252 -14.37 -34.81 -3.09
CA ARG A 252 -14.30 -35.35 -4.44
C ARG A 252 -14.10 -34.19 -5.40
N ALA A 253 -13.11 -34.32 -6.28
CA ALA A 253 -12.92 -33.37 -7.37
C ALA A 253 -14.20 -33.26 -8.21
N HIS A 254 -14.82 -32.08 -8.15
CA HIS A 254 -16.07 -31.75 -8.85
C HIS A 254 -15.83 -31.25 -10.27
N MET A 255 -14.57 -31.03 -10.66
CA MET A 255 -14.17 -30.61 -12.00
C MET A 255 -13.12 -31.55 -12.63
N SER A 256 -13.11 -31.62 -13.97
CA SER A 256 -11.98 -32.18 -14.71
C SER A 256 -10.78 -31.24 -14.65
N VAL A 257 -9.56 -31.78 -14.76
CA VAL A 257 -8.32 -30.97 -14.71
C VAL A 257 -8.31 -29.88 -15.79
N VAL A 258 -8.83 -30.21 -16.97
CA VAL A 258 -8.89 -29.26 -18.09
C VAL A 258 -9.95 -28.20 -17.88
N ALA A 259 -11.11 -28.56 -17.34
CA ALA A 259 -12.15 -27.59 -17.01
C ALA A 259 -11.66 -26.65 -15.90
N ALA A 260 -10.99 -27.17 -14.86
CA ALA A 260 -10.39 -26.36 -13.81
C ALA A 260 -9.30 -25.43 -14.35
N GLY A 261 -8.37 -25.94 -15.17
CA GLY A 261 -7.30 -25.13 -15.76
C GLY A 261 -7.80 -24.06 -16.74
N SER A 262 -8.82 -24.37 -17.56
CA SER A 262 -9.44 -23.37 -18.44
C SER A 262 -10.26 -22.33 -17.67
N ALA A 263 -11.01 -22.74 -16.65
CA ALA A 263 -11.70 -21.83 -15.74
C ALA A 263 -10.72 -20.90 -15.00
N LEU A 264 -9.61 -21.44 -14.50
CA LEU A 264 -8.54 -20.68 -13.83
C LEU A 264 -8.01 -19.56 -14.74
N LEU A 265 -7.67 -19.89 -15.99
CA LEU A 265 -7.20 -18.90 -16.97
C LEU A 265 -8.26 -17.85 -17.28
N ILE A 266 -9.51 -18.24 -17.51
CA ILE A 266 -10.62 -17.31 -17.81
C ILE A 266 -10.81 -16.33 -16.65
N VAL A 267 -10.90 -16.83 -15.41
CA VAL A 267 -11.10 -15.99 -14.22
C VAL A 267 -9.91 -15.07 -13.98
N THR A 268 -8.68 -15.55 -14.21
CA THR A 268 -7.46 -14.73 -14.09
C THR A 268 -7.52 -13.55 -15.05
N VAL A 269 -7.88 -13.78 -16.31
CA VAL A 269 -7.98 -12.73 -17.34
C VAL A 269 -9.09 -11.73 -16.98
N ILE A 270 -10.27 -12.20 -16.58
CA ILE A 270 -11.38 -11.32 -16.17
C ILE A 270 -10.99 -10.48 -14.96
N THR A 271 -10.32 -11.08 -13.97
CA THR A 271 -9.82 -10.38 -12.77
C THR A 271 -8.82 -9.29 -13.16
N SER A 272 -7.89 -9.60 -14.06
CA SER A 272 -6.92 -8.63 -14.57
C SER A 272 -7.61 -7.43 -15.23
N PHE A 273 -8.61 -7.66 -16.08
CA PHE A 273 -9.37 -6.55 -16.70
C PHE A 273 -10.12 -5.71 -15.67
N CYS A 274 -10.70 -6.34 -14.64
CA CYS A 274 -11.38 -5.60 -13.57
C CYS A 274 -10.41 -4.74 -12.73
N ALA A 275 -9.15 -5.19 -12.59
CA ALA A 275 -8.11 -4.51 -11.83
C ALA A 275 -7.40 -3.37 -12.60
N ASP A 276 -7.38 -3.40 -13.94
CA ASP A 276 -6.56 -2.52 -14.78
C ASP A 276 -7.13 -1.10 -14.98
N TYR A 277 -8.40 -0.84 -14.68
CA TYR A 277 -8.97 0.49 -14.97
C TYR A 277 -8.35 1.59 -14.07
N PRO A 278 -7.79 2.68 -14.65
CA PRO A 278 -6.98 3.69 -13.94
C PRO A 278 -7.71 4.42 -12.80
N GLU A 279 -9.02 4.59 -12.94
CA GLU A 279 -9.84 5.27 -11.94
C GLU A 279 -10.18 4.36 -10.76
N HIS A 280 -9.89 3.06 -10.87
CA HIS A 280 -10.05 2.14 -9.76
C HIS A 280 -8.97 2.29 -8.71
N VAL A 281 -7.72 2.62 -9.05
CA VAL A 281 -6.63 2.68 -8.06
C VAL A 281 -6.70 3.95 -7.18
N THR A 282 -7.08 5.10 -7.75
CA THR A 282 -7.44 6.30 -6.96
C THR A 282 -8.73 6.10 -6.14
N SER A 283 -9.57 5.14 -6.52
CA SER A 283 -10.69 4.70 -5.71
C SER A 283 -10.37 3.53 -4.77
N VAL A 284 -9.25 2.82 -4.94
CA VAL A 284 -8.64 1.93 -3.94
C VAL A 284 -8.18 2.77 -2.75
N TRP A 285 -7.68 3.99 -2.99
CA TRP A 285 -7.48 4.99 -1.92
C TRP A 285 -8.79 5.36 -1.17
N MET A 286 -9.93 5.31 -1.86
CA MET A 286 -11.28 5.48 -1.28
C MET A 286 -11.82 4.18 -0.66
N ALA A 287 -11.43 3.00 -1.14
CA ALA A 287 -11.69 1.66 -0.58
C ALA A 287 -10.96 1.45 0.75
N MET A 288 -9.74 1.99 0.82
CA MET A 288 -8.94 2.09 2.04
C MET A 288 -9.59 2.99 3.10
N LYS A 289 -10.74 3.62 2.81
CA LYS A 289 -11.60 4.19 3.85
C LYS A 289 -12.40 3.17 4.65
N ASN A 290 -12.57 1.89 4.24
CA ASN A 290 -13.14 0.86 5.14
C ASN A 290 -13.28 -0.61 4.63
N LYS A 291 -12.57 -1.10 3.60
CA LYS A 291 -12.85 -2.48 3.11
C LYS A 291 -11.61 -3.28 2.69
N MET A 292 -10.89 -3.80 3.69
CA MET A 292 -10.12 -5.06 3.54
C MET A 292 -11.05 -6.29 3.47
N GLU A 293 -12.27 -6.12 2.96
CA GLU A 293 -13.31 -7.15 2.90
C GLU A 293 -13.05 -8.20 1.82
N LEU A 294 -12.06 -8.01 0.95
CA LEU A 294 -11.74 -9.00 -0.09
C LEU A 294 -11.26 -10.32 0.51
N THR A 295 -10.41 -10.26 1.55
CA THR A 295 -9.96 -11.42 2.32
C THR A 295 -11.08 -12.01 3.19
N ILE A 296 -11.95 -11.16 3.74
CA ILE A 296 -13.11 -11.61 4.52
C ILE A 296 -14.07 -12.37 3.60
N GLY A 297 -14.39 -11.90 2.40
CA GLY A 297 -15.28 -12.61 1.47
C GLY A 297 -14.72 -13.95 0.97
N ILE A 298 -13.40 -14.06 0.79
CA ILE A 298 -12.71 -15.29 0.37
C ILE A 298 -12.62 -16.28 1.53
N CYS A 299 -12.27 -15.85 2.74
CA CYS A 299 -12.17 -16.73 3.91
C CYS A 299 -13.53 -17.05 4.56
N VAL A 300 -14.48 -16.12 4.57
CA VAL A 300 -15.85 -16.32 5.11
C VAL A 300 -16.74 -17.02 4.08
N GLY A 301 -16.63 -16.68 2.79
CA GLY A 301 -17.49 -17.19 1.72
C GLY A 301 -17.12 -18.57 1.18
N SER A 302 -15.87 -19.02 1.40
CA SER A 302 -15.40 -20.36 1.02
C SER A 302 -15.47 -21.33 2.20
N SER A 303 -15.21 -20.86 3.43
CA SER A 303 -14.83 -21.78 4.51
C SER A 303 -15.77 -21.81 5.73
N ILE A 304 -16.62 -20.81 5.98
CA ILE A 304 -17.48 -20.86 7.20
C ILE A 304 -18.62 -21.88 7.10
N VAL A 305 -19.07 -22.22 5.89
CA VAL A 305 -20.23 -23.12 5.70
C VAL A 305 -19.81 -24.60 5.55
N ARG A 306 -18.55 -24.89 5.24
CA ARG A 306 -18.08 -26.27 4.93
C ARG A 306 -16.73 -26.68 5.52
N THR A 307 -15.90 -25.76 6.00
CA THR A 307 -14.52 -26.05 6.44
C THR A 307 -14.48 -26.18 7.96
N THR A 308 -13.76 -27.17 8.48
CA THR A 308 -13.55 -27.32 9.93
C THR A 308 -12.74 -26.14 10.48
N SER A 309 -12.98 -25.76 11.74
CA SER A 309 -12.28 -24.63 12.38
C SER A 309 -10.75 -24.79 12.35
N SER A 310 -10.24 -26.03 12.39
CA SER A 310 -8.80 -26.36 12.27
C SER A 310 -8.21 -26.01 10.89
N GLN A 311 -8.91 -26.32 9.80
CA GLN A 311 -8.46 -26.02 8.44
C GLN A 311 -8.37 -24.51 8.17
N LEU A 312 -9.36 -23.77 8.67
CA LEU A 312 -9.39 -22.30 8.60
C LEU A 312 -8.17 -21.65 9.27
N ILE A 313 -7.70 -22.23 10.37
CA ILE A 313 -6.53 -21.74 11.13
C ILE A 313 -5.25 -21.90 10.31
N SER A 314 -4.99 -23.11 9.81
CA SER A 314 -3.80 -23.41 9.00
C SER A 314 -3.79 -22.65 7.67
N CYS A 315 -4.96 -22.48 7.03
CA CYS A 315 -5.11 -21.71 5.80
C CYS A 315 -4.82 -20.22 6.01
N SER A 316 -5.46 -19.58 6.99
CA SER A 316 -5.29 -18.13 7.24
C SER A 316 -3.84 -17.79 7.58
N HIS A 317 -3.21 -18.65 8.39
CA HIS A 317 -1.85 -18.47 8.84
C HIS A 317 -0.82 -18.67 7.70
N SER A 318 -1.01 -19.70 6.87
CA SER A 318 -0.15 -19.95 5.70
C SER A 318 -0.32 -18.88 4.62
N HIS A 319 -1.54 -18.37 4.39
CA HIS A 319 -1.78 -17.29 3.42
C HIS A 319 -1.07 -15.99 3.83
N ALA A 320 -1.20 -15.60 5.10
CA ALA A 320 -0.48 -14.45 5.63
C ALA A 320 1.04 -14.61 5.43
N GLN A 321 1.57 -15.80 5.72
CA GLN A 321 3.00 -16.10 5.57
C GLN A 321 3.45 -16.00 4.11
N GLN A 322 2.66 -16.53 3.17
CA GLN A 322 2.92 -16.40 1.74
C GLN A 322 2.94 -14.94 1.30
N ILE A 323 2.00 -14.11 1.78
CA ILE A 323 2.02 -12.69 1.46
C ILE A 323 3.34 -12.05 1.94
N ALA A 324 3.72 -12.26 3.19
CA ALA A 324 4.89 -11.64 3.80
C ALA A 324 6.23 -12.10 3.19
N SER A 325 6.40 -13.41 2.95
CA SER A 325 7.68 -13.98 2.48
C SER A 325 7.78 -14.13 0.96
N PHE A 326 6.67 -14.05 0.22
CA PHE A 326 6.63 -14.24 -1.23
C PHE A 326 6.03 -13.05 -1.98
N VAL A 327 4.78 -12.67 -1.69
CA VAL A 327 4.07 -11.64 -2.50
C VAL A 327 4.71 -10.26 -2.37
N ILE A 328 4.97 -9.78 -1.14
CA ILE A 328 5.60 -8.46 -0.92
C ILE A 328 7.00 -8.42 -1.58
N PRO A 329 7.92 -9.38 -1.30
CA PRO A 329 9.22 -9.41 -1.96
C PRO A 329 9.14 -9.51 -3.48
N LEU A 330 8.23 -10.32 -4.02
CA LEU A 330 8.04 -10.45 -5.46
C LEU A 330 7.66 -9.11 -6.07
N LEU A 331 6.76 -8.36 -5.44
CA LEU A 331 6.33 -7.06 -5.96
C LEU A 331 7.44 -6.01 -5.90
N VAL A 332 8.32 -6.05 -4.90
CA VAL A 332 9.53 -5.21 -4.88
C VAL A 332 10.45 -5.52 -6.07
N ILE A 333 10.62 -6.79 -6.42
CA ILE A 333 11.40 -7.19 -7.60
C ILE A 333 10.70 -6.77 -8.89
N VAL A 334 9.38 -6.90 -8.98
CA VAL A 334 8.60 -6.41 -10.14
C VAL A 334 8.73 -4.88 -10.27
N GLY A 335 8.66 -4.15 -9.16
CA GLY A 335 8.90 -2.70 -9.14
C GLY A 335 10.29 -2.37 -9.67
N TRP A 336 11.30 -3.07 -9.18
CA TRP A 336 12.67 -2.89 -9.65
C TRP A 336 12.82 -3.20 -11.15
N ALA A 337 12.20 -4.26 -11.66
CA ALA A 337 12.25 -4.63 -13.07
C ALA A 337 11.50 -3.65 -13.98
N THR A 338 10.45 -2.99 -13.46
CA THR A 338 9.60 -2.07 -14.22
C THR A 338 9.99 -0.59 -14.04
N GLY A 339 10.99 -0.31 -13.21
CA GLY A 339 11.47 1.06 -12.94
C GLY A 339 10.71 1.82 -11.85
N HIS A 340 9.82 1.16 -11.11
CA HIS A 340 9.09 1.74 -9.99
C HIS A 340 9.83 1.53 -8.66
N GLU A 341 9.85 2.56 -7.81
CA GLU A 341 10.64 2.58 -6.57
C GLU A 341 9.88 1.98 -5.37
N LEU A 342 9.33 0.77 -5.54
CA LEU A 342 8.66 0.07 -4.44
C LEU A 342 9.67 -0.38 -3.38
N THR A 343 9.48 0.10 -2.15
CA THR A 343 10.30 -0.24 -0.98
C THR A 343 9.55 -1.15 -0.02
N LEU A 344 10.29 -1.82 0.88
CA LEU A 344 9.75 -2.54 2.04
C LEU A 344 9.55 -1.62 3.25
N PHE A 345 9.60 -0.31 3.05
CA PHE A 345 9.39 0.66 4.10
C PHE A 345 7.90 0.87 4.35
N PHE A 346 7.45 0.53 5.55
CA PHE A 346 6.11 0.84 6.06
C PHE A 346 6.22 1.97 7.07
N ALA A 347 5.11 2.69 7.31
CA ALA A 347 5.10 3.70 8.36
C ALA A 347 5.34 3.07 9.74
N ASP A 348 5.79 3.88 10.70
CA ASP A 348 6.13 3.40 12.04
C ASP A 348 4.93 2.71 12.71
N PHE A 349 3.74 3.31 12.62
CA PHE A 349 2.50 2.73 13.12
C PHE A 349 2.20 1.36 12.49
N GLU A 350 2.24 1.28 11.16
CA GLU A 350 2.00 0.06 10.38
C GLU A 350 2.97 -1.06 10.78
N THR A 351 4.24 -0.73 10.96
CA THR A 351 5.30 -1.67 11.35
C THR A 351 5.10 -2.19 12.77
N ILE A 352 4.77 -1.32 13.72
CA ILE A 352 4.51 -1.68 15.12
C ILE A 352 3.28 -2.58 15.21
N VAL A 353 2.19 -2.21 14.53
CA VAL A 353 0.95 -2.98 14.51
C VAL A 353 1.18 -4.38 13.93
N LEU A 354 1.89 -4.48 12.81
CA LEU A 354 2.24 -5.77 12.21
C LEU A 354 3.04 -6.64 13.18
N PHE A 355 4.08 -6.07 13.80
CA PHE A 355 4.93 -6.78 14.75
C PHE A 355 4.15 -7.31 15.96
N VAL A 356 3.32 -6.46 16.59
CA VAL A 356 2.49 -6.85 17.73
C VAL A 356 1.47 -7.92 17.34
N SER A 357 0.89 -7.82 16.14
CA SER A 357 -0.10 -8.78 15.64
C SER A 357 0.52 -10.16 15.41
N VAL A 358 1.69 -10.21 14.76
CA VAL A 358 2.44 -11.46 14.54
C VAL A 358 2.84 -12.09 15.88
N LEU A 359 3.33 -11.29 16.83
CA LEU A 359 3.69 -11.78 18.16
C LEU A 359 2.48 -12.40 18.88
N LEU A 360 1.34 -11.71 18.89
CA LEU A 360 0.13 -12.21 19.54
C LEU A 360 -0.35 -13.51 18.90
N VAL A 361 -0.43 -13.57 17.57
CA VAL A 361 -0.88 -14.78 16.88
C VAL A 361 0.05 -15.96 17.15
N ASN A 362 1.36 -15.74 17.15
CA ASN A 362 2.32 -16.80 17.48
C ASN A 362 2.13 -17.34 18.90
N LEU A 363 1.82 -16.47 19.87
CA LEU A 363 1.53 -16.89 21.25
C LEU A 363 0.24 -17.71 21.33
N LEU A 364 -0.80 -17.29 20.61
CA LEU A 364 -2.10 -17.98 20.62
C LEU A 364 -2.09 -19.30 19.84
N VAL A 365 -1.22 -19.46 18.85
CA VAL A 365 -1.12 -20.68 18.03
C VAL A 365 -0.17 -21.72 18.67
N GLN A 366 0.65 -21.31 19.65
CA GLN A 366 1.75 -22.12 20.18
C GLN A 366 1.29 -23.41 20.87
N ASP A 367 0.15 -23.38 21.55
CA ASP A 367 -0.36 -24.49 22.36
C ASP A 367 -1.22 -25.50 21.57
N GLY A 368 -1.50 -25.22 20.29
CA GLY A 368 -2.27 -26.09 19.41
C GLY A 368 -3.76 -26.13 19.70
N LYS A 369 -4.25 -25.22 20.53
CA LYS A 369 -5.64 -25.15 20.97
C LYS A 369 -6.22 -23.81 20.58
N SER A 370 -7.53 -23.80 20.39
CA SER A 370 -8.27 -22.56 20.14
C SER A 370 -9.58 -22.54 20.90
N ASN A 371 -9.96 -21.36 21.39
CA ASN A 371 -11.25 -21.11 22.03
C ASN A 371 -11.88 -19.79 21.57
N TYR A 372 -13.16 -19.58 21.92
CA TYR A 372 -13.88 -18.38 21.46
C TYR A 372 -13.31 -17.09 22.04
N MET A 373 -12.67 -17.13 23.21
CA MET A 373 -12.12 -15.94 23.88
C MET A 373 -10.88 -15.46 23.13
N GLU A 374 -10.02 -16.36 22.68
CA GLU A 374 -8.87 -16.04 21.82
C GLU A 374 -9.34 -15.45 20.49
N GLY A 375 -10.40 -16.01 19.92
CA GLY A 375 -11.04 -15.43 18.73
C GLY A 375 -11.53 -14.01 18.95
N LEU A 376 -12.22 -13.76 20.08
CA LEU A 376 -12.68 -12.43 20.46
C LEU A 376 -11.53 -11.45 20.69
N MET A 377 -10.43 -11.89 21.30
CA MET A 377 -9.22 -11.07 21.49
C MET A 377 -8.62 -10.61 20.16
N LEU A 378 -8.50 -11.52 19.18
CA LEU A 378 -7.99 -11.21 17.85
C LEU A 378 -8.91 -10.24 17.09
N ILE A 379 -10.22 -10.48 17.11
CA ILE A 379 -11.22 -9.57 16.50
C ILE A 379 -11.17 -8.20 17.15
N THR A 380 -11.07 -8.13 18.48
CA THR A 380 -11.01 -6.87 19.23
C THR A 380 -9.75 -6.10 18.87
N LEU A 381 -8.59 -6.76 18.83
CA LEU A 381 -7.33 -6.12 18.41
C LEU A 381 -7.44 -5.57 17.00
N TYR A 382 -8.01 -6.33 16.06
CA TYR A 382 -8.23 -5.86 14.70
C TYR A 382 -9.11 -4.60 14.64
N ILE A 383 -10.22 -4.57 15.40
CA ILE A 383 -11.11 -3.40 15.48
C ILE A 383 -10.37 -2.18 16.07
N VAL A 384 -9.58 -2.39 17.13
CA VAL A 384 -8.77 -1.31 17.74
C VAL A 384 -7.75 -0.77 16.74
N ILE A 385 -7.06 -1.64 16.01
CA ILE A 385 -6.13 -1.25 14.94
C ILE A 385 -6.86 -0.47 13.85
N ALA A 386 -8.04 -0.93 13.42
CA ALA A 386 -8.82 -0.25 12.39
C ALA A 386 -9.23 1.16 12.83
N ILE A 387 -9.72 1.32 14.07
CA ILE A 387 -10.06 2.63 14.65
C ILE A 387 -8.82 3.52 14.75
N ALA A 388 -7.71 2.98 15.24
CA ALA A 388 -6.46 3.73 15.36
C ALA A 388 -5.92 4.17 13.99
N SER A 389 -6.05 3.33 12.97
CA SER A 389 -5.66 3.65 11.58
C SER A 389 -6.52 4.77 10.99
N ILE A 390 -7.82 4.80 11.30
CA ILE A 390 -8.73 5.88 10.89
C ILE A 390 -8.29 7.20 11.54
N TYR A 391 -7.95 7.18 12.83
CA TYR A 391 -7.54 8.37 13.55
C TYR A 391 -6.13 8.84 13.15
N GLU A 392 -5.18 7.94 12.94
CA GLU A 392 -3.85 8.27 12.42
C GLU A 392 -3.96 8.92 11.04
N ARG A 393 -4.85 8.43 10.18
CA ARG A 393 -5.15 9.06 8.88
C ARG A 393 -5.65 10.49 9.02
N ASP A 394 -6.54 10.75 9.98
CA ASP A 394 -7.10 12.09 10.23
C ASP A 394 -6.07 13.02 10.92
N SER A 395 -5.12 12.43 11.66
CA SER A 395 -4.07 13.14 12.40
C SER A 395 -2.82 13.44 11.59
N ARG A 396 -2.59 12.75 10.45
CA ARG A 396 -1.61 13.23 9.45
C ARG A 396 -2.14 14.57 8.96
N PRO A 397 -1.33 15.65 8.97
CA PRO A 397 -1.79 16.96 8.51
C PRO A 397 -2.16 16.86 7.02
N THR A 398 -3.42 16.58 6.76
CA THR A 398 -4.06 16.70 5.45
C THR A 398 -4.64 18.10 5.27
N SER A 399 -4.71 18.87 6.35
CA SER A 399 -5.04 20.29 6.32
C SER A 399 -3.88 21.06 5.72
N GLU A 400 -4.07 21.52 4.49
CA GLU A 400 -3.46 22.74 3.95
C GLU A 400 -3.09 23.71 5.09
N MET A 401 -1.80 23.98 5.29
CA MET A 401 -1.38 24.99 6.25
C MET A 401 -1.71 26.36 5.65
N ASN A 402 -2.82 26.94 6.10
CA ASN A 402 -3.27 28.25 5.66
C ASN A 402 -2.65 29.34 6.54
N ILE A 403 -1.79 30.14 5.93
CA ILE A 403 -1.19 31.31 6.54
C ILE A 403 -1.89 32.56 5.99
N TYR A 404 -2.66 33.24 6.82
CA TYR A 404 -3.46 34.40 6.42
C TYR A 404 -2.62 35.68 6.46
N LEU A 405 -2.86 36.58 5.50
CA LEU A 405 -2.20 37.88 5.46
C LEU A 405 -3.14 38.92 6.05
N THR A 406 -2.66 39.69 7.04
CA THR A 406 -3.39 40.84 7.59
C THR A 406 -3.45 42.00 6.61
N ASN A 407 -2.39 42.22 5.81
CA ASN A 407 -2.35 43.22 4.75
C ASN A 407 -1.88 42.61 3.42
N HIS A 408 -2.81 42.38 2.51
CA HIS A 408 -2.54 41.80 1.19
C HIS A 408 -2.08 42.82 0.14
N THR A 409 -2.26 44.12 0.38
CA THR A 409 -1.90 45.18 -0.57
C THR A 409 -0.40 45.46 -0.59
N ASN A 410 0.29 45.17 0.52
CA ASN A 410 1.72 45.33 0.65
C ASN A 410 2.30 44.16 1.45
N VAL A 411 2.78 43.14 0.74
CA VAL A 411 3.36 41.92 1.36
C VAL A 411 4.70 42.20 2.05
N GLN A 412 5.32 43.35 1.79
CA GLN A 412 6.53 43.79 2.48
C GLN A 412 6.25 44.41 3.87
N SER A 413 4.97 44.61 4.22
CA SER A 413 4.52 45.19 5.47
C SER A 413 3.22 44.51 5.93
N THR A 414 3.30 43.22 6.24
CA THR A 414 2.17 42.38 6.67
C THR A 414 2.54 41.44 7.81
N THR A 415 1.55 41.10 8.63
CA THR A 415 1.65 39.99 9.59
C THR A 415 1.01 38.76 8.95
N PHE A 416 1.65 37.62 9.16
CA PHE A 416 1.20 36.32 8.71
C PHE A 416 0.64 35.57 9.92
N THR A 417 -0.63 35.19 9.88
CA THR A 417 -1.33 34.57 11.02
C THR A 417 -1.81 33.17 10.69
N ASN A 418 -2.04 32.35 11.71
CA ASN A 418 -2.76 31.08 11.55
C ASN A 418 -4.29 31.33 11.46
N GLU A 419 -5.07 30.25 11.38
CA GLU A 419 -6.54 30.28 11.33
C GLU A 419 -7.19 30.91 12.57
N SER A 420 -6.55 30.84 13.74
CA SER A 420 -7.04 31.47 14.98
C SER A 420 -6.63 32.94 15.12
N GLY A 421 -5.92 33.50 14.14
CA GLY A 421 -5.47 34.89 14.15
C GLY A 421 -4.19 35.16 14.96
N GLN A 422 -3.51 34.11 15.45
CA GLN A 422 -2.21 34.23 16.11
C GLN A 422 -1.12 34.54 15.09
N ALA A 423 -0.24 35.49 15.40
CA ALA A 423 0.90 35.83 14.56
C ALA A 423 1.92 34.68 14.51
N LEU A 424 2.35 34.32 13.30
CA LEU A 424 3.39 33.34 13.04
C LEU A 424 4.66 34.01 12.50
N TYR A 425 4.48 34.92 11.54
CA TYR A 425 5.57 35.68 10.92
C TYR A 425 5.17 37.13 10.73
N LYS A 426 6.17 37.98 10.56
CA LYS A 426 5.98 39.41 10.32
C LYS A 426 6.98 39.87 9.28
N ALA A 427 6.50 40.50 8.22
CA ALA A 427 7.33 41.20 7.24
C ALA A 427 7.18 42.70 7.46
N GLU A 428 8.29 43.40 7.70
CA GLU A 428 8.30 44.85 7.91
C GLU A 428 9.33 45.52 7.02
N THR A 429 8.93 46.62 6.40
CA THR A 429 9.82 47.49 5.62
C THR A 429 9.80 48.88 6.23
N PRO A 430 10.78 49.25 7.08
CA PRO A 430 10.80 50.54 7.75
C PRO A 430 10.78 51.70 6.74
N GLY A 431 9.82 52.60 6.88
CA GLY A 431 9.60 53.70 5.93
C GLY A 431 10.60 54.85 6.06
N SER A 432 11.18 55.25 4.93
CA SER A 432 11.39 56.67 4.63
C SER A 432 11.32 56.85 3.11
N ILE A 433 10.38 57.69 2.68
CA ILE A 433 10.00 57.99 1.28
C ILE A 433 11.20 58.44 0.40
N LEU A 434 12.36 58.73 0.98
CA LEU A 434 13.54 59.25 0.29
C LEU A 434 14.74 58.28 0.15
N LYS A 435 14.69 57.04 0.66
CA LYS A 435 15.86 56.13 0.59
C LYS A 435 15.83 55.23 -0.65
N ARG A 436 16.96 55.24 -1.39
CA ARG A 436 17.24 54.49 -2.62
C ARG A 436 17.33 52.96 -2.41
N HIS A 437 17.41 52.52 -1.16
CA HIS A 437 17.49 51.10 -0.74
C HIS A 437 16.39 50.83 0.28
N ARG A 438 15.46 49.93 -0.04
CA ARG A 438 14.43 49.45 0.91
C ARG A 438 14.90 48.12 1.48
N LYS A 439 14.81 47.96 2.80
CA LYS A 439 15.16 46.72 3.51
C LYS A 439 13.88 46.15 4.11
N THR A 440 13.51 44.94 3.71
CA THR A 440 12.39 44.19 4.31
C THR A 440 12.97 43.16 5.26
N ILE A 441 12.56 43.22 6.53
CA ILE A 441 12.93 42.26 7.55
C ILE A 441 11.75 41.31 7.72
N ILE A 442 12.03 40.01 7.63
CA ILE A 442 11.07 38.93 7.87
C ILE A 442 11.47 38.30 9.20
N SER A 443 10.54 38.30 10.15
CA SER A 443 10.76 37.77 11.49
C SER A 443 9.74 36.68 11.83
N LYS A 444 10.16 35.68 12.60
CA LYS A 444 9.34 34.57 13.10
C LYS A 444 9.04 34.78 14.58
N VAL A 445 7.83 34.45 15.02
CA VAL A 445 7.46 34.51 16.44
C VAL A 445 8.22 33.44 17.22
N VAL A 446 8.78 33.82 18.37
CA VAL A 446 9.51 32.94 19.30
C VAL A 446 8.71 32.82 20.59
N PRO A 447 8.58 31.61 21.19
CA PRO A 447 7.88 31.42 22.46
C PRO A 447 8.48 32.30 23.56
N ASN A 448 7.65 32.99 24.34
CA ASN A 448 8.11 33.77 25.49
C ASN A 448 8.23 32.86 26.72
N GLU A 449 9.43 32.71 27.27
CA GLU A 449 9.69 31.87 28.45
C GLU A 449 9.36 32.59 29.78
N SER A 450 9.01 33.87 29.74
CA SER A 450 8.71 34.65 30.96
C SER A 450 7.20 34.76 31.23
N LEU A 451 6.77 34.35 32.43
CA LEU A 451 5.37 34.34 32.85
C LEU A 451 4.74 35.74 33.01
N ASP A 452 5.54 36.80 33.04
CA ASP A 452 5.12 38.20 33.26
C ASP A 452 5.06 39.07 31.99
N ASP A 453 5.54 38.57 30.84
CA ASP A 453 5.59 39.33 29.58
C ASP A 453 4.66 38.69 28.53
N MET A 454 3.49 39.30 28.30
CA MET A 454 2.53 38.84 27.30
C MET A 454 2.79 39.42 25.88
N THR A 455 3.98 39.97 25.62
CA THR A 455 4.33 40.48 24.28
C THR A 455 4.97 39.41 23.40
N ASP A 456 4.56 39.35 22.13
CA ASP A 456 5.16 38.47 21.13
C ASP A 456 6.60 38.90 20.85
N ARG A 457 7.57 37.99 21.04
CA ARG A 457 8.95 38.20 20.62
C ARG A 457 9.15 37.70 19.19
N TYR A 458 9.82 38.51 18.39
CA TYR A 458 10.12 38.21 16.99
C TYR A 458 11.63 38.02 16.82
N ALA A 459 12.06 36.86 16.31
CA ALA A 459 13.44 36.65 15.88
C ALA A 459 13.55 36.91 14.37
N GLU A 460 14.60 37.61 13.95
CA GLU A 460 14.87 37.85 12.53
C GLU A 460 15.17 36.52 11.83
N LEU A 461 14.36 36.20 10.82
CA LEU A 461 14.50 35.00 10.01
C LEU A 461 15.29 35.29 8.72
N ALA A 462 14.93 36.38 8.03
CA ALA A 462 15.58 36.78 6.80
C ALA A 462 15.47 38.29 6.56
N THR A 463 16.42 38.82 5.79
CA THR A 463 16.42 40.20 5.33
C THR A 463 16.48 40.22 3.81
N ILE A 464 15.60 40.99 3.16
CA ILE A 464 15.66 41.27 1.72
C ILE A 464 16.01 42.75 1.50
N GLU A 465 17.13 43.00 0.84
CA GLU A 465 17.56 44.33 0.40
C GLU A 465 17.20 44.55 -1.06
N TRP A 466 16.27 45.49 -1.29
CA TRP A 466 15.70 45.77 -2.60
C TRP A 466 16.56 46.75 -3.39
N HIS A 467 16.91 46.34 -4.60
CA HIS A 467 17.68 47.12 -5.55
C HIS A 467 16.93 47.25 -6.88
N ASN A 468 16.94 48.46 -7.47
CA ASN A 468 16.23 48.73 -8.73
C ASN A 468 17.08 48.43 -9.98
N ILE A 469 18.41 48.49 -9.86
CA ILE A 469 19.35 48.35 -11.00
C ILE A 469 20.15 47.05 -10.87
N THR A 470 20.69 46.80 -9.68
CA THR A 470 21.39 45.56 -9.35
C THR A 470 20.42 44.51 -8.84
N PRO A 471 20.77 43.21 -8.86
CA PRO A 471 19.98 42.18 -8.19
C PRO A 471 19.74 42.52 -6.71
N SER A 472 18.53 42.27 -6.23
CA SER A 472 18.23 42.37 -4.79
C SER A 472 19.07 41.34 -4.01
N LEU A 473 19.37 41.61 -2.75
CA LEU A 473 20.16 40.71 -1.90
C LEU A 473 19.25 40.06 -0.85
N LEU A 474 19.49 38.78 -0.58
CA LEU A 474 18.82 38.02 0.48
C LEU A 474 19.87 37.61 1.52
N THR A 475 19.65 37.98 2.76
CA THR A 475 20.36 37.43 3.92
C THR A 475 19.44 36.43 4.60
N TYR A 476 19.81 35.15 4.55
CA TYR A 476 19.07 34.05 5.19
C TYR A 476 20.10 33.09 5.80
N ASP A 477 19.82 32.62 7.02
CA ASP A 477 20.73 31.72 7.76
C ASP A 477 22.17 32.28 7.90
N GLY A 478 22.29 33.59 8.16
CA GLY A 478 23.56 34.29 8.29
C GLY A 478 24.36 34.49 7.00
N VAL A 479 23.91 33.93 5.87
CA VAL A 479 24.58 34.05 4.57
C VAL A 479 23.85 35.05 3.68
N THR A 480 24.58 36.02 3.14
CA THR A 480 24.04 36.97 2.16
C THR A 480 24.35 36.49 0.75
N ARG A 481 23.30 36.31 -0.06
CA ARG A 481 23.40 35.90 -1.47
C ARG A 481 22.62 36.84 -2.37
N SER A 482 23.01 36.90 -3.64
CA SER A 482 22.21 37.59 -4.66
C SER A 482 20.90 36.86 -4.89
N MET A 483 19.79 37.58 -4.97
CA MET A 483 18.48 36.98 -5.24
C MET A 483 18.42 36.33 -6.63
N LYS A 484 19.29 36.73 -7.57
CA LYS A 484 19.45 36.06 -8.87
C LYS A 484 20.09 34.68 -8.74
N GLU A 485 20.97 34.51 -7.76
CA GLU A 485 21.64 33.24 -7.45
C GLU A 485 20.75 32.32 -6.61
N PHE A 486 20.05 32.90 -5.63
CA PHE A 486 19.13 32.15 -4.77
C PHE A 486 17.83 31.77 -5.49
N MET A 487 17.29 32.69 -6.31
CA MET A 487 16.07 32.49 -7.10
C MET A 487 16.27 32.74 -8.61
N PRO A 488 17.01 31.89 -9.34
CA PRO A 488 17.23 32.06 -10.77
C PRO A 488 15.95 32.03 -11.60
N TYR A 489 16.02 32.65 -12.78
CA TYR A 489 14.97 32.64 -13.79
C TYR A 489 14.76 31.22 -14.34
N ARG A 490 13.50 30.77 -14.46
CA ARG A 490 13.12 29.46 -15.00
C ARG A 490 11.95 29.60 -15.99
N GLY A 491 11.68 28.53 -16.75
CA GLY A 491 10.58 28.47 -17.71
C GLY A 491 10.89 29.04 -19.10
N VAL A 492 9.97 28.82 -20.04
CA VAL A 492 10.15 29.13 -21.48
C VAL A 492 10.23 30.64 -21.75
N LEU A 493 9.52 31.44 -20.95
CA LEU A 493 9.52 32.91 -21.04
C LEU A 493 10.40 33.59 -19.98
N ALA A 494 11.17 32.81 -19.20
CA ALA A 494 11.94 33.31 -18.06
C ALA A 494 11.10 34.08 -17.01
N GLU A 495 9.78 33.87 -16.97
CA GLU A 495 8.90 34.58 -16.04
C GLU A 495 8.89 33.96 -14.64
N ASP A 496 9.20 32.66 -14.55
CA ASP A 496 9.21 31.89 -13.32
C ASP A 496 10.49 32.12 -12.51
N ARG A 497 10.42 31.80 -11.22
CA ARG A 497 11.57 31.85 -10.30
C ARG A 497 11.75 30.50 -9.64
N GLY A 498 12.90 29.86 -9.83
CA GLY A 498 13.20 28.59 -9.15
C GLY A 498 14.12 28.80 -7.96
N PHE A 499 14.06 27.94 -6.96
CA PHE A 499 15.06 27.89 -5.87
C PHE A 499 15.29 26.44 -5.45
N THR A 500 16.41 26.17 -4.79
CA THR A 500 16.69 24.87 -4.18
C THR A 500 16.55 25.01 -2.67
N ALA A 501 15.69 24.18 -2.07
CA ALA A 501 15.44 24.24 -0.63
C ALA A 501 16.71 23.89 0.16
N PRO A 502 17.16 24.76 1.08
CA PRO A 502 18.23 24.45 2.02
C PRO A 502 17.85 23.23 2.89
N GLY A 503 18.73 22.24 3.00
CA GLY A 503 18.49 21.00 3.74
C GLY A 503 17.91 19.85 2.89
N ASP A 504 16.80 20.09 2.18
CA ASP A 504 16.09 19.07 1.39
C ASP A 504 16.74 18.84 -0.01
N GLY A 505 17.49 19.82 -0.54
CA GLY A 505 18.20 19.70 -1.82
C GLY A 505 17.30 19.65 -3.06
N ARG A 506 15.98 19.56 -2.87
CA ARG A 506 14.97 19.57 -3.93
C ARG A 506 14.82 20.94 -4.57
N ALA A 507 14.62 20.94 -5.89
CA ALA A 507 14.38 22.14 -6.69
C ALA A 507 12.88 22.45 -6.76
N PHE A 508 12.53 23.70 -6.56
CA PHE A 508 11.17 24.22 -6.62
C PHE A 508 11.10 25.37 -7.61
N ARG A 509 9.89 25.61 -8.15
CA ARG A 509 9.62 26.66 -9.12
C ARG A 509 8.32 27.40 -8.78
N TRP A 510 8.44 28.71 -8.57
CA TRP A 510 7.33 29.65 -8.51
C TRP A 510 6.88 30.03 -9.91
N LYS A 511 5.62 29.75 -10.22
CA LYS A 511 4.89 30.29 -11.37
C LYS A 511 4.15 31.54 -10.94
N ILE A 512 4.50 32.65 -11.59
CA ILE A 512 3.94 33.98 -11.28
C ILE A 512 2.74 34.23 -12.19
N GLY A 513 1.55 33.80 -11.78
CA GLY A 513 0.32 34.00 -12.53
C GLY A 513 -0.29 35.40 -12.35
N LEU A 514 -1.27 35.73 -13.19
CA LEU A 514 -2.04 36.99 -13.09
C LEU A 514 -2.91 37.04 -11.82
N SER A 515 -3.46 35.90 -11.41
CA SER A 515 -4.40 35.78 -10.28
C SER A 515 -3.81 35.16 -9.02
N ALA A 516 -2.75 34.35 -9.13
CA ALA A 516 -2.14 33.63 -8.02
C ALA A 516 -0.68 33.28 -8.33
N CYS A 517 0.14 33.19 -7.28
CA CYS A 517 1.48 32.61 -7.36
C CYS A 517 1.41 31.15 -6.90
N THR A 518 1.89 30.21 -7.72
CA THR A 518 1.91 28.77 -7.38
C THR A 518 3.33 28.25 -7.32
N LEU A 519 3.65 27.47 -6.31
CA LEU A 519 4.92 26.82 -6.12
C LEU A 519 4.78 25.34 -6.45
N ILE A 520 5.63 24.82 -7.33
CA ILE A 520 5.66 23.42 -7.73
C ILE A 520 7.06 22.82 -7.57
N LEU A 521 7.16 21.48 -7.46
CA LEU A 521 8.44 20.80 -7.66
C LEU A 521 8.94 20.95 -9.10
N ASP A 522 10.26 21.13 -9.25
CA ASP A 522 10.97 21.25 -10.52
C ASP A 522 11.63 19.91 -10.93
N ASP A 523 10.93 18.79 -10.74
CA ASP A 523 11.36 17.42 -11.04
C ASP A 523 10.58 16.76 -12.19
N GLY A 524 9.62 17.47 -12.77
CA GLY A 524 8.72 16.97 -13.82
C GLY A 524 7.35 16.52 -13.33
N SER A 525 7.18 16.22 -12.04
CA SER A 525 5.90 15.82 -11.43
C SER A 525 4.88 16.95 -11.41
N LYS A 526 5.35 18.20 -11.34
CA LYS A 526 4.55 19.42 -11.12
C LYS A 526 3.71 19.38 -9.84
N THR A 527 4.13 18.58 -8.85
CA THR A 527 3.48 18.51 -7.54
C THR A 527 3.39 19.90 -6.91
N LEU A 528 2.21 20.29 -6.47
CA LEU A 528 1.93 21.61 -5.90
C LEU A 528 2.39 21.66 -4.44
N ALA A 529 3.30 22.59 -4.14
CA ALA A 529 3.89 22.74 -2.82
C ALA A 529 3.29 23.90 -2.02
N ALA A 530 2.95 25.00 -2.69
CA ALA A 530 2.25 26.11 -2.08
C ALA A 530 1.46 26.92 -3.11
N GLU A 531 0.42 27.61 -2.68
CA GLU A 531 -0.36 28.54 -3.50
C GLU A 531 -0.71 29.81 -2.72
N GLY A 532 -0.43 30.96 -3.32
CA GLY A 532 -0.84 32.27 -2.81
C GLY A 532 -2.21 32.67 -3.36
N HIS A 533 -3.20 32.74 -2.50
CA HIS A 533 -4.55 33.17 -2.83
C HIS A 533 -4.76 34.66 -2.49
N ARG A 534 -5.40 35.38 -3.41
CA ARG A 534 -5.76 36.79 -3.24
C ARG A 534 -7.02 36.98 -2.40
N ASN A 535 -7.14 38.17 -1.82
CA ASN A 535 -8.39 38.61 -1.25
C ASN A 535 -9.43 38.76 -2.37
N HIS A 536 -10.60 38.14 -2.19
CA HIS A 536 -11.70 38.18 -3.14
C HIS A 536 -12.96 38.67 -2.44
N ILE A 537 -13.51 39.79 -2.92
CA ILE A 537 -14.78 40.34 -2.45
C ILE A 537 -15.86 39.76 -3.36
N GLY A 538 -16.65 38.85 -2.80
CA GLY A 538 -17.59 38.03 -3.53
C GLY A 538 -18.84 38.78 -4.00
N PHE A 539 -19.07 38.83 -5.32
CA PHE A 539 -20.40 39.15 -5.89
C PHE A 539 -21.17 37.88 -6.32
N LEU A 540 -20.47 36.80 -6.68
CA LEU A 540 -21.02 35.50 -7.10
C LEU A 540 -20.41 34.29 -6.35
N SER A 541 -19.30 34.49 -5.63
CA SER A 541 -18.58 33.46 -4.87
C SER A 541 -18.40 33.90 -3.43
N LYS A 542 -18.17 32.97 -2.49
CA LYS A 542 -17.94 33.32 -1.08
C LYS A 542 -16.71 34.25 -0.95
N PRO A 543 -16.78 35.33 -0.16
CA PRO A 543 -15.62 36.18 0.10
C PRO A 543 -14.51 35.34 0.74
N ARG A 544 -13.27 35.55 0.29
CA ARG A 544 -12.09 34.80 0.75
C ARG A 544 -10.96 35.77 1.07
N GLN A 545 -10.40 35.66 2.27
CA GLN A 545 -9.25 36.45 2.71
C GLN A 545 -7.98 35.98 1.98
N ALA A 546 -7.03 36.90 1.78
CA ALA A 546 -5.72 36.55 1.23
C ALA A 546 -4.98 35.60 2.16
N ARG A 547 -4.48 34.49 1.61
CA ARG A 547 -3.78 33.46 2.35
C ARG A 547 -2.72 32.79 1.48
N LEU A 548 -1.62 32.39 2.10
CA LEU A 548 -0.65 31.46 1.54
C LEU A 548 -1.00 30.07 2.06
N THR A 549 -1.35 29.17 1.14
CA THR A 549 -1.67 27.78 1.45
C THR A 549 -0.44 26.93 1.16
N ILE A 550 0.05 26.19 2.15
CA ILE A 550 1.15 25.22 1.98
C ILE A 550 0.54 23.82 2.01
N PHE A 551 0.84 23.04 0.98
CA PHE A 551 0.26 21.70 0.81
C PHE A 551 0.98 20.66 1.68
N PRO A 552 0.30 19.56 2.03
CA PRO A 552 0.87 18.52 2.88
C PRO A 552 2.22 18.00 2.38
N GLY A 553 3.17 17.81 3.29
CA GLY A 553 4.51 17.30 2.99
C GLY A 553 5.56 18.36 2.66
N PHE A 554 5.22 19.65 2.76
CA PHE A 554 6.16 20.78 2.60
C PHE A 554 6.17 21.72 3.80
N GLU A 555 5.61 21.31 4.95
CA GLU A 555 5.53 22.10 6.17
C GLU A 555 6.91 22.40 6.76
N HIS A 556 7.87 21.47 6.61
CA HIS A 556 9.26 21.70 7.02
C HIS A 556 9.93 22.84 6.23
N LEU A 557 9.38 23.21 5.07
CA LEU A 557 9.88 24.28 4.22
C LEU A 557 9.17 25.62 4.42
N VAL A 558 8.23 25.73 5.37
CA VAL A 558 7.40 26.94 5.59
C VAL A 558 8.22 28.21 5.62
N ASP A 559 9.35 28.22 6.33
CA ASP A 559 10.20 29.41 6.47
C ASP A 559 10.73 29.88 5.10
N VAL A 560 11.26 28.97 4.29
CA VAL A 560 11.80 29.26 2.96
C VAL A 560 10.69 29.58 1.95
N ILE A 561 9.57 28.87 2.02
CA ILE A 561 8.39 29.12 1.18
C ILE A 561 7.86 30.53 1.46
N LEU A 562 7.77 30.96 2.72
CA LEU A 562 7.29 32.29 3.09
C LEU A 562 8.25 33.40 2.62
N ILE A 563 9.56 33.23 2.82
CA ILE A 563 10.57 34.19 2.33
C ILE A 563 10.48 34.36 0.81
N THR A 564 10.43 33.24 0.09
CA THR A 564 10.38 33.25 -1.38
C THR A 564 9.03 33.77 -1.90
N TYR A 565 7.94 33.49 -1.19
CA TYR A 565 6.60 34.03 -1.48
C TYR A 565 6.56 35.56 -1.35
N VAL A 566 7.10 36.13 -0.26
CA VAL A 566 7.19 37.59 -0.08
C VAL A 566 7.90 38.25 -1.27
N TYR A 567 8.96 37.62 -1.77
CA TYR A 567 9.69 38.12 -2.92
C TYR A 567 8.88 38.06 -4.22
N VAL A 568 8.33 36.89 -4.53
CA VAL A 568 7.59 36.63 -5.77
C VAL A 568 6.31 37.45 -5.85
N GLU A 569 5.58 37.57 -4.74
CA GLU A 569 4.33 38.33 -4.68
C GLU A 569 4.58 39.83 -4.86
N LYS A 570 5.70 40.38 -4.37
CA LYS A 570 6.11 41.77 -4.67
C LYS A 570 6.41 41.96 -6.17
N LEU A 571 7.16 41.05 -6.79
CA LEU A 571 7.43 41.12 -8.24
C LEU A 571 6.14 41.10 -9.06
N ARG A 572 5.16 40.28 -8.64
CA ARG A 572 3.83 40.24 -9.26
C ARG A 572 3.10 41.58 -9.13
N GLN A 573 3.10 42.19 -7.93
CA GLN A 573 2.50 43.50 -7.68
C GLN A 573 3.15 44.61 -8.53
N GLU A 574 4.48 44.61 -8.69
CA GLU A 574 5.19 45.56 -9.55
C GLU A 574 4.82 45.40 -11.03
N ARG A 575 4.67 44.16 -11.52
CA ARG A 575 4.20 43.89 -12.88
C ARG A 575 2.78 44.41 -13.11
N GLU A 576 1.88 44.18 -12.16
CA GLU A 576 0.49 44.65 -12.22
C GLU A 576 0.41 46.18 -12.22
N GLN A 577 1.20 46.87 -11.39
CA GLN A 577 1.29 48.33 -11.38
C GLN A 577 1.87 48.87 -12.70
N SER A 578 2.89 48.22 -13.25
CA SER A 578 3.50 48.60 -14.53
C SER A 578 2.54 48.40 -15.70
N ALA A 579 1.78 47.30 -15.70
CA ALA A 579 0.76 47.03 -16.71
C ALA A 579 -0.43 48.00 -16.62
N ALA A 580 -0.87 48.34 -15.40
CA ALA A 580 -1.90 49.36 -15.18
C ALA A 580 -1.43 50.75 -15.64
N ALA A 581 -0.18 51.12 -15.35
CA ALA A 581 0.42 52.39 -15.78
C ALA A 581 0.64 52.46 -17.31
N ALA A 582 0.82 51.32 -17.98
CA ALA A 582 0.92 51.26 -19.44
C ALA A 582 -0.46 51.27 -20.14
N ALA A 583 -1.52 50.90 -19.42
CA ALA A 583 -2.90 50.90 -19.91
C ALA A 583 -3.65 52.21 -19.64
N SER A 584 -3.17 53.01 -18.68
CA SER A 584 -3.59 54.39 -18.40
C SER A 584 -2.83 55.38 -19.25
#